data_AF-A0A2A2THA6-F1
#
_entry.id   AF-A0A2A2THA6-F1
#
_cell.length_a   1.000
_cell.length_b   1.000
_cell.length_c   1.000
_cell.angle_alpha   90.00
_cell.angle_beta   90.00
_cell.angle_gamma   90.00
#
_symmetry.space_group_name_H-M   'P 1'
#
loop_
_entity.id
_entity.type
_entity.pdbx_description
1 polymer ?
#
loop_
_entity_poly.entity_id
_entity_poly.type
_entity_poly.pdbx_seq_one_letter_code
_entity_poly.pdbx_strand_id
1 'polypeptide(L)'
;LHIRKGKETIVADYIRENLAEQILFLWKDKAISLGLLGLPGENISDINDERIGDAILLPKDGWVCFDEEEGKHPVGIHGGLSREEMLIPFLAYRF
;
A
#
# COMPACT_ATOMS: atom_id res chain seq x y z
N LEU A 1 5.59 2.06 5.11
CA LEU A 1 6.14 3.22 5.83
C LEU A 1 6.72 2.74 7.15
N HIS A 2 8.03 2.86 7.35
CA HIS A 2 8.65 2.64 8.65
C HIS A 2 8.62 3.95 9.43
N ILE A 3 7.84 3.99 10.51
CA ILE A 3 7.62 5.19 11.29
C ILE A 3 8.69 5.26 12.38
N ARG A 4 9.29 6.43 12.54
CA ARG A 4 10.21 6.68 13.65
C ARG A 4 9.46 6.48 14.96
N LYS A 5 10.01 5.65 15.86
CA LYS A 5 9.44 5.35 17.18
C LYS A 5 8.99 6.62 17.92
N GLY A 6 7.74 6.62 18.40
CA GLY A 6 7.13 7.74 19.11
C GLY A 6 6.56 8.83 18.20
N LYS A 7 6.48 8.60 16.87
CA LYS A 7 5.88 9.51 15.89
C LYS A 7 4.63 8.93 15.22
N GLU A 8 4.17 7.76 15.64
CA GLU A 8 3.05 7.00 15.08
C GLU A 8 1.79 7.86 14.97
N THR A 9 1.38 8.50 16.07
CA THR A 9 0.19 9.37 16.10
C THR A 9 0.35 10.59 15.20
N ILE A 10 1.51 11.27 15.26
CA ILE A 10 1.76 12.48 14.47
C ILE A 10 1.71 12.19 12.98
N VAL A 11 2.30 11.07 12.55
CA VAL A 11 2.28 10.64 11.15
C VAL A 11 0.87 10.27 10.71
N ALA A 12 0.14 9.49 11.51
CA ALA A 12 -1.23 9.10 11.19
C ALA A 12 -2.17 10.31 11.11
N ASP A 13 -2.05 11.27 12.04
CA ASP A 13 -2.81 12.50 12.05
C ASP A 13 -2.49 13.36 10.83
N TYR A 14 -1.21 13.52 10.49
CA TYR A 14 -0.80 14.28 9.31
C TYR A 14 -1.41 13.69 8.03
N ILE A 15 -1.34 12.37 7.85
CA ILE A 15 -1.89 11.72 6.65
C ILE A 15 -3.42 11.86 6.61
N ARG A 16 -4.09 11.67 7.75
CA ARG A 16 -5.54 11.86 7.85
C ARG A 16 -5.96 13.29 7.50
N GLU A 17 -5.22 14.29 7.98
CA GLU A 17 -5.62 15.70 7.86
C GLU A 17 -5.24 16.30 6.50
N ASN A 18 -4.16 15.82 5.88
CA ASN A 18 -3.60 16.45 4.68
C ASN A 18 -3.70 15.59 3.43
N LEU A 19 -3.83 14.27 3.57
CA LEU A 19 -3.67 13.30 2.46
C LEU A 19 -4.79 12.25 2.38
N ALA A 20 -5.86 12.36 3.18
CA ALA A 20 -6.90 11.32 3.25
C ALA A 20 -7.66 11.12 1.93
N GLU A 21 -7.77 12.16 1.10
CA GLU A 21 -8.42 12.05 -0.21
C GLU A 21 -7.53 11.32 -1.23
N GLN A 22 -6.20 11.45 -1.10
CA GLN A 22 -5.22 10.92 -2.05
C GLN A 22 -4.68 9.54 -1.65
N ILE A 23 -4.62 9.27 -0.34
CA ILE A 23 -3.95 8.09 0.22
C ILE A 23 -4.86 7.41 1.23
N LEU A 24 -5.01 6.11 1.09
CA LEU A 24 -5.51 5.24 2.14
C LEU A 24 -4.34 4.85 3.06
N PHE A 25 -4.46 5.19 4.33
CA PHE A 25 -3.54 4.78 5.39
C PHE A 25 -4.08 3.55 6.11
N LEU A 26 -3.25 2.51 6.25
CA LEU A 26 -3.56 1.31 7.03
C LEU A 26 -2.41 0.98 7.96
N TRP A 27 -2.71 0.70 9.22
CA TRP A 27 -1.75 0.04 10.10
C TRP A 27 -1.42 -1.37 9.59
N LYS A 28 -0.19 -1.82 9.85
CA LYS A 28 0.29 -3.15 9.41
C LYS A 28 -0.67 -4.27 9.80
N ASP A 29 -1.07 -4.34 11.07
CA ASP A 29 -2.00 -5.34 11.59
C ASP A 29 -3.34 -5.35 10.83
N LYS A 30 -3.87 -4.16 10.53
CA LYS A 30 -5.10 -4.04 9.76
C LYS A 30 -4.92 -4.53 8.33
N ALA A 31 -3.84 -4.16 7.66
CA ALA A 31 -3.54 -4.60 6.29
C ALA A 31 -3.41 -6.14 6.21
N ILE A 32 -2.74 -6.76 7.19
CA ILE A 32 -2.61 -8.22 7.29
C ILE A 32 -3.97 -8.87 7.52
N SER A 33 -4.78 -8.33 8.44
CA SER A 33 -6.12 -8.88 8.75
C SER A 33 -7.07 -8.87 7.54
N LEU A 34 -6.86 -7.94 6.60
CA LEU A 34 -7.63 -7.82 5.36
C LEU A 34 -7.14 -8.73 4.24
N GLY A 35 -6.03 -9.45 4.44
CA GLY A 35 -5.42 -10.30 3.42
C GLY A 35 -4.63 -9.55 2.35
N LEU A 36 -4.21 -8.31 2.62
CA LEU A 36 -3.44 -7.53 1.64
C LEU A 36 -1.99 -8.00 1.49
N LEU A 37 -1.46 -8.70 2.51
CA LEU A 37 -0.06 -9.08 2.61
C LEU A 37 0.12 -10.59 2.84
N GLY A 38 -0.86 -11.39 2.41
CA GLY A 38 -0.92 -12.83 2.63
C GLY A 38 -2.35 -13.32 2.73
N LEU A 39 -2.53 -14.64 2.90
CA LEU A 39 -3.86 -15.20 3.11
C LEU A 39 -4.41 -14.78 4.48
N PRO A 40 -5.66 -14.29 4.58
CA PRO A 40 -6.28 -13.98 5.86
C PRO A 40 -6.23 -15.18 6.82
N GLY A 41 -5.74 -14.97 8.04
CA GLY A 41 -5.64 -16.01 9.05
C GLY A 41 -4.40 -16.89 8.96
N GLU A 42 -3.53 -16.69 7.97
CA GLU A 42 -2.20 -17.30 7.94
C GLU A 42 -1.16 -16.41 8.62
N ASN A 43 -0.24 -17.04 9.34
CA ASN A 43 0.87 -16.33 9.97
C ASN A 43 1.87 -15.87 8.91
N ILE A 44 2.23 -14.59 8.97
CA ILE A 44 3.36 -14.06 8.21
C ILE A 44 4.65 -14.54 8.88
N SER A 45 5.62 -15.03 8.11
CA SER A 45 6.92 -15.42 8.64
C SER A 45 7.67 -14.19 9.19
N ASP A 46 8.52 -14.42 10.21
CA ASP A 46 9.26 -13.32 10.87
C ASP A 46 10.02 -12.43 9.88
N ILE A 47 10.70 -13.04 8.89
CA ILE A 47 11.44 -12.31 7.87
C ILE A 47 10.56 -11.42 6.99
N ASN A 48 9.30 -11.81 6.77
CA ASN A 48 8.36 -11.01 6.00
C ASN A 48 7.78 -9.90 6.87
N ASP A 49 7.49 -10.18 8.15
CA ASP A 49 6.96 -9.18 9.08
C ASP A 49 7.94 -8.02 9.31
N GLU A 50 9.24 -8.30 9.40
CA GLU A 50 10.29 -7.29 9.54
C GLU A 50 10.43 -6.36 8.32
N ARG A 51 10.06 -6.86 7.13
CA ARG A 51 10.12 -6.09 5.87
C ARG A 51 8.88 -5.23 5.64
N ILE A 52 7.80 -5.49 6.38
CA ILE A 52 6.59 -4.69 6.31
C ILE A 52 6.75 -3.54 7.31
N GLY A 53 6.68 -2.30 6.80
CA GLY A 53 6.67 -1.12 7.66
C GLY A 53 5.48 -1.08 8.61
N ASP A 54 5.53 -0.20 9.60
CA ASP A 54 4.50 -0.06 10.63
C ASP A 54 3.12 0.28 10.05
N ALA A 55 3.09 0.96 8.90
CA ALA A 55 1.88 1.27 8.16
C ALA A 55 2.07 1.15 6.64
N ILE A 56 0.98 0.90 5.93
CA ILE A 56 0.87 0.85 4.48
C ILE A 56 0.16 2.11 3.99
N LEU A 57 0.70 2.72 2.94
CA LEU A 57 0.09 3.82 2.21
C LEU A 57 -0.33 3.30 0.84
N LEU A 58 -1.61 3.42 0.50
CA LEU A 58 -2.15 3.01 -0.78
C LEU A 58 -2.72 4.25 -1.48
N PRO A 59 -2.06 4.75 -2.53
CA PRO A 59 -2.60 5.85 -3.32
C PRO A 59 -3.93 5.51 -3.98
N LYS A 60 -4.83 6.49 -4.09
CA LYS A 60 -6.14 6.39 -4.73
C LYS A 60 -6.12 7.08 -6.08
N ASP A 61 -7.02 6.70 -6.99
CA ASP A 61 -7.36 7.47 -8.20
C ASP A 61 -6.17 7.99 -9.03
N GLY A 62 -5.13 7.16 -9.19
CA GLY A 62 -3.94 7.50 -9.98
C GLY A 62 -2.91 8.38 -9.26
N TRP A 63 -3.09 8.67 -7.96
CA TRP A 63 -2.06 9.30 -7.14
C TRP A 63 -0.83 8.41 -6.99
N VAL A 64 0.33 9.02 -6.77
CA VAL A 64 1.62 8.34 -6.67
C VAL A 64 2.49 9.06 -5.65
N CYS A 65 3.30 8.29 -4.92
CA CYS A 65 4.31 8.82 -4.02
C CYS A 65 5.71 8.73 -4.67
N PHE A 66 6.38 9.86 -4.81
CA PHE A 66 7.78 9.97 -5.24
C PHE A 66 8.59 10.73 -4.19
N ASP A 67 9.87 10.38 -4.00
CA ASP A 67 10.76 10.95 -2.97
C ASP A 67 11.53 12.19 -3.46
N GLU A 68 11.62 12.44 -4.76
CA GLU A 68 12.42 13.54 -5.34
C GLU A 68 11.67 14.36 -6.41
N GLU A 69 12.06 15.63 -6.54
CA GLU A 69 11.59 16.61 -7.55
C GLU A 69 12.03 16.29 -9.01
N GLU A 70 12.69 15.16 -9.29
CA GLU A 70 13.32 14.93 -10.60
C GLU A 70 12.37 14.46 -11.71
N GLY A 71 12.03 15.42 -12.57
CA GLY A 71 12.44 15.41 -13.98
C GLY A 71 11.59 14.63 -14.98
N LYS A 72 11.22 13.38 -14.71
CA LYS A 72 10.34 12.57 -15.59
C LYS A 72 9.64 11.47 -14.80
N HIS A 73 8.32 11.58 -14.67
CA HIS A 73 7.49 10.49 -14.14
C HIS A 73 7.12 9.51 -15.26
N PRO A 74 7.03 8.20 -14.96
CA PRO A 74 6.50 7.23 -15.90
C PRO A 74 5.04 7.56 -16.24
N VAL A 75 4.69 7.35 -17.51
CA VAL A 75 3.33 7.61 -18.03
C VAL A 75 2.32 6.56 -17.52
N GLY A 76 2.80 5.37 -17.15
CA GLY A 76 1.99 4.30 -16.58
C GLY A 76 2.58 3.80 -15.27
N ILE A 77 1.72 3.67 -14.26
CA ILE A 77 2.06 3.25 -12.89
C ILE A 77 1.01 2.21 -12.48
N HIS A 78 1.44 1.24 -11.69
CA HIS A 78 0.59 0.14 -11.22
C HIS A 78 0.81 -0.11 -9.73
N GLY A 79 -0.17 -0.76 -9.10
CA GLY A 79 -0.18 -1.05 -7.67
C GLY A 79 -1.18 -0.20 -6.88
N GLY A 80 -2.05 0.54 -7.56
CA GLY A 80 -3.20 1.18 -6.95
C GLY A 80 -4.35 0.21 -6.66
N LEU A 81 -5.40 0.74 -6.04
CA LEU A 81 -6.60 -0.01 -5.64
C LEU A 81 -7.75 0.09 -6.65
N SER A 82 -7.52 0.66 -7.83
CA SER A 82 -8.57 0.74 -8.84
C SER A 82 -8.98 -0.67 -9.29
N ARG A 83 -10.26 -0.85 -9.64
CA ARG A 83 -10.75 -2.15 -10.09
C ARG A 83 -10.01 -2.58 -11.36
N GLU A 84 -9.73 -1.62 -12.22
CA GLU A 84 -9.09 -1.79 -13.52
C GLU A 84 -7.65 -2.32 -13.36
N GLU A 85 -6.88 -1.80 -12.40
CA GLU A 85 -5.51 -2.28 -12.12
C GLU A 85 -5.47 -3.68 -11.51
N MET A 86 -6.49 -4.05 -10.73
CA MET A 86 -6.53 -5.33 -10.02
C MET A 86 -6.96 -6.50 -10.92
N LEU A 87 -7.38 -6.24 -12.16
CA LEU A 87 -7.79 -7.27 -13.11
C LEU A 87 -6.63 -7.69 -14.00
N ILE A 88 -6.16 -8.93 -13.84
CA ILE A 88 -5.18 -9.55 -14.72
C ILE A 88 -5.92 -10.52 -15.65
N PRO A 89 -5.87 -10.34 -16.98
CA PRO A 89 -6.50 -11.27 -17.91
C PRO A 89 -5.95 -12.69 -17.73
N PHE A 90 -6.86 -13.65 -17.54
CA PHE A 90 -6.53 -15.08 -17.50
C PHE A 90 -7.20 -15.79 -18.67
N LEU A 91 -6.39 -16.44 -19.51
CA LEU A 91 -6.86 -17.23 -20.64
C LEU A 91 -6.32 -18.65 -20.53
N ALA A 92 -7.22 -19.63 -20.60
CA ALA A 92 -6.87 -21.05 -20.61
C ALA A 92 -7.66 -21.78 -21.70
N TYR A 93 -7.03 -22.76 -22.31
CA TYR A 93 -7.65 -23.63 -23.32
C TYR A 93 -7.31 -25.09 -23.04
N ARG A 94 -8.29 -25.98 -23.19
CA ARG A 94 -8.13 -27.42 -23.02
C ARG A 94 -8.75 -28.12 -24.23
N PHE A 95 -7.95 -28.95 -24.88
CA PHE A 95 -8.34 -29.81 -26.01
C PHE A 95 -9.11 -31.05 -25.52
#